data_AF-A0AAF1ACJ3-F1
#
_entry.id   AF-A0AAF1ACJ3-F1
#
_cell.length_a   1.000
_cell.length_b   1.000
_cell.length_c   1.000
_cell.angle_alpha   90.00
_cell.angle_beta   90.00
_cell.angle_gamma   90.00
#
_symmetry.space_group_name_H-M   'P 1'
#
loop_
_entity.id
_entity.type
_entity.pdbx_description
1 polymer ?
#
loop_
_entity_poly.entity_id
_entity_poly.type
_entity_poly.pdbx_seq_one_letter_code
_entity_poly.pdbx_strand_id
1 'polypeptide(L)' 'MNSALRQQIQSACDAVYRDPDDTGAVERLRGLLGAQPAISHANWRRLVKLACDKLYDSPEDQDSRDLLLVLLTARGSATL' A
#
# COMPACT_ATOMS: atom_id res chain seq x y z
N MET A 1 0.93 -7.19 20.51
CA MET A 1 0.01 -6.32 19.75
C MET A 1 -1.31 -6.28 20.48
N ASN A 2 -1.81 -5.11 20.88
CA ASN A 2 -3.04 -4.96 21.68
C ASN A 2 -4.24 -5.53 20.90
N SER A 3 -5.06 -6.38 21.53
CA SER A 3 -6.22 -7.03 20.88
C SER A 3 -7.21 -5.99 20.32
N ALA A 4 -7.38 -4.86 21.01
CA ALA A 4 -8.20 -3.76 20.55
C ALA A 4 -7.64 -3.11 19.27
N LEU A 5 -6.32 -2.89 19.19
CA LEU A 5 -5.68 -2.32 17.99
C LEU A 5 -5.84 -3.25 16.79
N ARG A 6 -5.69 -4.56 16.97
CA ARG A 6 -5.90 -5.55 15.90
C ARG A 6 -7.34 -5.49 15.38
N GLN A 7 -8.33 -5.40 16.27
CA GLN A 7 -9.73 -5.29 15.89
C GLN A 7 -10.04 -3.99 15.14
N GLN A 8 -9.43 -2.88 15.57
CA GLN A 8 -9.56 -1.59 14.88
C GLN A 8 -8.98 -1.64 13.46
N ILE A 9 -7.79 -2.22 13.29
CA ILE A 9 -7.18 -2.41 11.97
C ILE A 9 -8.08 -3.29 11.10
N GLN A 10 -8.55 -4.43 11.61
CA GLN A 10 -9.42 -5.32 10.86
C GLN A 10 -10.69 -4.62 10.39
N SER A 11 -11.38 -3.93 11.30
CA SER A 11 -12.61 -3.19 10.96
C SER A 11 -12.37 -2.09 9.93
N ALA A 12 -11.23 -1.39 10.00
CA ALA A 12 -10.86 -0.37 9.01
C ALA A 12 -10.53 -1.02 7.65
N CYS A 13 -9.82 -2.15 7.63
CA CYS A 13 -9.59 -2.92 6.41
C CYS A 13 -10.89 -3.40 5.79
N ASP A 14 -11.84 -3.93 6.58
CA ASP A 14 -13.12 -4.42 6.08
C ASP A 14 -13.96 -3.28 5.48
N ALA A 15 -13.87 -2.07 6.03
CA ALA A 15 -14.53 -0.87 5.50
C ALA A 15 -13.93 -0.45 4.15
N VAL A 16 -12.61 -0.33 4.05
CA VAL A 16 -11.91 0.00 2.79
C VAL A 16 -12.11 -1.09 1.74
N TYR A 17 -12.17 -2.36 2.15
CA TYR A 17 -12.45 -3.46 1.24
C TYR A 17 -13.86 -3.39 0.65
N ARG A 18 -14.84 -2.93 1.44
CA ARG A 18 -16.22 -2.77 0.98
C ARG A 18 -16.37 -1.57 0.04
N ASP A 19 -15.70 -0.46 0.35
CA ASP A 19 -15.72 0.77 -0.43
C ASP A 19 -14.34 1.46 -0.39
N PRO A 20 -13.50 1.28 -1.43
CA PRO A 20 -12.20 1.93 -1.54
C PRO A 20 -12.29 3.46 -1.72
N ASP A 21 -13.45 3.98 -2.14
CA ASP A 21 -13.68 5.41 -2.37
C ASP A 21 -14.19 6.12 -1.09
N ASP A 22 -14.49 5.37 -0.01
CA ASP A 22 -14.77 5.93 1.31
C ASP A 22 -13.50 6.55 1.92
N THR A 23 -13.32 7.83 1.64
CA THR A 23 -12.20 8.63 2.16
C THR A 23 -12.11 8.60 3.69
N GLY A 24 -13.23 8.47 4.40
CA GLY A 24 -13.25 8.35 5.85
C GLY A 24 -12.69 7.01 6.35
N ALA A 25 -12.99 5.91 5.66
CA ALA A 25 -12.40 4.60 5.94
C ALA A 25 -10.90 4.57 5.64
N VAL A 26 -10.48 5.18 4.52
CA VAL A 26 -9.07 5.29 4.13
C VAL A 26 -8.27 6.09 5.16
N GLU A 27 -8.73 7.28 5.54
CA GLU A 27 -8.01 8.11 6.52
C GLU A 27 -7.93 7.46 7.90
N ARG A 28 -9.00 6.76 8.32
CA ARG A 28 -8.97 5.98 9.57
C ARG A 28 -7.90 4.88 9.52
N LEU A 29 -7.83 4.13 8.42
CA LEU A 29 -6.83 3.08 8.24
C LEU A 29 -5.41 3.67 8.24
N ARG A 30 -5.20 4.79 7.54
CA ARG A 30 -3.91 5.52 7.55
C ARG A 30 -3.50 5.93 8.96
N GLY A 31 -4.43 6.47 9.75
CA GLY A 31 -4.18 6.85 11.14
C GLY A 31 -3.77 5.66 12.02
N LEU A 32 -4.46 4.53 11.90
CA LEU A 32 -4.15 3.31 12.65
C LEU A 32 -2.80 2.70 12.28
N LEU A 33 -2.39 2.81 11.01
CA LEU A 33 -1.10 2.32 10.52
C LEU A 33 0.05 3.29 10.79
N GLY A 34 -0.22 4.49 11.31
CA GLY A 34 0.79 5.55 11.43
C GLY A 34 1.37 5.98 10.08
N ALA A 35 0.56 5.89 9.02
CA ALA A 35 1.01 6.14 7.66
C ALA A 35 1.38 7.62 7.50
N GLN A 36 2.62 7.88 7.07
CA GLN A 36 3.02 9.21 6.63
C GLN A 36 2.34 9.55 5.29
N PRO A 37 2.11 10.83 4.98
CA PRO A 37 1.46 11.24 3.73
C PRO A 37 2.21 10.77 2.48
N ALA A 38 3.52 10.51 2.59
CA ALA A 38 4.35 10.01 1.51
C ALA A 38 5.11 8.74 1.90
N ILE A 39 5.29 7.84 0.94
CA ILE A 39 6.20 6.70 1.06
C ILE A 39 7.65 7.22 1.10
N SER A 40 8.43 6.79 2.10
CA SER A 40 9.85 7.16 2.15
C SER A 40 10.59 6.59 0.94
N HIS A 41 11.62 7.29 0.46
CA HIS A 41 12.43 6.82 -0.68
C HIS A 41 13.04 5.43 -0.42
N ALA A 42 13.42 5.14 0.82
CA ALA A 42 13.94 3.83 1.23
C ALA A 42 12.86 2.74 1.10
N ASN A 43 11.63 3.01 1.58
CA ASN A 43 10.52 2.07 1.48
C ASN A 43 10.10 1.85 0.03
N TRP A 44 10.02 2.92 -0.77
CA TRP A 44 9.73 2.84 -2.20
C TRP A 44 10.74 1.95 -2.92
N ARG A 45 12.04 2.20 -2.73
CA ARG A 45 13.10 1.39 -3.34
C ARG A 45 13.01 -0.08 -2.94
N ARG A 46 12.70 -0.34 -1.66
CA ARG A 46 12.51 -1.72 -1.16
C ARG A 46 11.34 -2.41 -1.85
N LEU A 47 10.19 -1.74 -1.98
CA LEU A 47 9.00 -2.31 -2.63
C LEU A 47 9.22 -2.57 -4.12
N VAL A 48 9.90 -1.65 -4.82
CA VAL A 48 10.29 -1.85 -6.24
C VAL A 48 11.13 -3.10 -6.40
N LYS A 49 12.16 -3.29 -5.55
CA LYS A 49 12.99 -4.50 -5.60
C LYS A 49 12.16 -5.77 -5.40
N LEU A 50 11.29 -5.81 -4.39
CA LEU A 50 10.45 -6.97 -4.12
C LEU A 50 9.54 -7.32 -5.31
N ALA A 51 8.93 -6.32 -5.95
CA ALA A 51 8.09 -6.56 -7.12
C ALA A 51 8.91 -7.04 -8.32
N CYS A 52 10.11 -6.49 -8.56
CA CYS A 52 11.01 -6.96 -9.61
C CYS A 52 11.50 -8.40 -9.36
N ASP A 53 11.91 -8.72 -8.13
CA ASP A 53 12.36 -10.07 -7.76
C ASP A 53 11.24 -11.10 -8.00
N LYS A 54 10.00 -10.75 -7.60
CA LYS A 54 8.82 -11.60 -7.81
C LYS A 54 8.50 -11.80 -9.29
N LEU A 55 8.59 -10.76 -10.11
CA LEU A 55 8.39 -10.86 -11.56
C LEU A 55 9.53 -11.57 -12.29
N TYR A 56 10.75 -11.53 -11.74
CA TYR A 56 11.86 -12.33 -12.27
C TYR A 56 11.57 -13.83 -12.13
N ASP A 57 11.05 -14.24 -10.97
CA ASP A 57 10.68 -15.63 -10.69
C ASP A 57 9.34 -16.03 -11.36
N SER A 58 8.41 -15.09 -11.55
CA SER A 58 7.07 -15.34 -12.11
C SER A 58 6.61 -14.16 -12.98
N PRO A 59 7.05 -14.09 -14.25
CA PRO A 59 6.73 -12.97 -15.15
C PRO A 59 5.23 -12.76 -15.42
N GLU A 60 4.42 -13.80 -15.22
CA GLU A 60 2.96 -13.79 -15.39
C GLU A 60 2.18 -13.29 -14.15
N ASP A 61 2.85 -13.00 -13.03
CA ASP A 61 2.23 -12.52 -11.79
C ASP A 61 1.68 -11.09 -11.98
N GLN A 62 0.37 -11.03 -12.27
CA GLN A 62 -0.32 -9.77 -12.58
C GLN A 62 -0.31 -8.80 -11.40
N ASP A 63 -0.49 -9.30 -10.18
CA ASP A 63 -0.50 -8.47 -8.97
C ASP A 63 0.84 -7.75 -8.77
N SER A 64 1.95 -8.44 -8.99
CA SER A 64 3.30 -7.86 -8.88
C SER A 64 3.59 -6.88 -10.00
N ARG A 65 3.10 -7.15 -11.21
CA ARG A 65 3.19 -6.21 -12.34
C ARG A 65 2.43 -4.92 -12.04
N ASP A 66 1.19 -5.04 -11.57
CA ASP A 66 0.32 -3.89 -11.33
C ASP A 66 0.82 -3.10 -10.11
N LEU A 67 1.30 -3.78 -9.05
CA LEU A 67 2.00 -3.14 -7.93
C LEU A 67 3.23 -2.36 -8.40
N LEU A 68 4.06 -2.94 -9.27
CA LEU A 68 5.25 -2.26 -9.80
C LEU A 68 4.85 -0.99 -10.58
N LEU A 69 3.81 -1.06 -11.41
CA LEU A 69 3.29 0.10 -12.16
C LEU A 69 2.79 1.21 -11.22
N VAL A 70 2.06 0.86 -10.15
CA VAL A 70 1.62 1.83 -9.13
C VAL A 70 2.82 2.49 -8.45
N LEU A 71 3.84 1.71 -8.06
CA LEU A 71 5.04 2.23 -7.42
C LEU A 71 5.83 3.17 -8.34
N LEU A 72 5.96 2.84 -9.63
CA LEU A 72 6.64 3.68 -10.61
C LEU A 72 5.87 5.00 -10.84
N THR A 73 4.54 4.95 -10.88
CA THR A 73 3.68 6.14 -11.02
C THR A 73 3.72 7.04 -9.79
N ALA A 74 3.66 6.46 -8.59
CA ALA A 74 3.73 7.19 -7.33
C ALA A 74 5.04 7.97 -7.14
N ARG A 75 6.13 7.56 -7.82
CA ARG A 75 7.39 8.31 -7.86
C ARG A 75 7.34 9.50 -8.81
N GLY A 76 6.65 9.36 -9.95
CA GLY A 76 6.52 10.39 -10.97
C GLY A 76 5.71 11.61 -10.51
N SER A 77 4.70 11.40 -9.67
CA SER A 77 3.87 12.48 -9.10
C SER A 77 4.56 13.34 -8.03
N ALA A 78 5.80 13.02 -7.64
CA ALA A 78 6.61 13.83 -6.71
C ALA A 78 7.42 14.94 -7.42
N THR A 79 7.28 15.07 -8.73
CA THR A 79 7.87 16.12 -9.55
C THR A 79 6.78 16.72 -10.44
N LEU A 80 5.99 17.65 -9.90
CA LEU A 80 5.34 18.77 -10.59
C LEU A 80 4.90 19.79 -9.53
#